data_AF-A0A7S2IZC0-F1
#
_entry.id   AF-A0A7S2IZC0-F1
#
_cell.length_a   1.000
_cell.length_b   1.000
_cell.length_c   1.000
_cell.angle_alpha   90.00
_cell.angle_beta   90.00
_cell.angle_gamma   90.00
#
_symmetry.space_group_name_H-M   'P 1'
#
loop_
_entity.id
_entity.type
_entity.pdbx_description
1 polymer ?
#
loop_
_entity_poly.entity_id
_entity_poly.type
_entity_poly.pdbx_seq_one_letter_code
_entity_poly.pdbx_strand_id
1 'polypeptide(L)'
;EEEKLDTVDSNTRLGFDPDLRTYDAIAQVFVKLGVKSVRLFSNNKEKLRVVSSVLPATYAPLRTIALATNRDYLRTKEERMEHLTTTAEEIEHEEEVEVPQRASRIEWPRFGNYAGFHVMLVATAWNKECTGQMVQGCEDVLIEAKCAVTILEVPGALDLVTGCQAAIRRKENPPNAVVALGTYVRGDTDTTQMQYQATISALQQLNVSSTVPVISGVVFCNSQEDALKRSTASLGSEWAKNALQMISMSSS
;
A
#
# COMPACT_ATOMS: atom_id res chain seq x y z
N GLU A 1 -11.62 26.97 10.25
CA GLU A 1 -10.19 26.82 10.56
C GLU A 1 -10.03 25.47 11.23
N GLU A 2 -9.51 24.48 10.50
CA GLU A 2 -9.28 23.14 11.03
C GLU A 2 -7.99 23.15 11.85
N GLU A 3 -8.10 22.91 13.16
CA GLU A 3 -6.95 22.63 14.01
C GLU A 3 -6.20 21.42 13.43
N LYS A 4 -4.97 21.64 12.94
CA LYS A 4 -4.01 20.58 12.63
C LYS A 4 -3.68 19.84 13.93
N LEU A 5 -4.49 18.84 14.26
CA LEU A 5 -4.24 17.98 15.41
C LEU A 5 -3.13 16.99 15.08
N ASP A 6 -2.17 16.90 15.98
CA ASP A 6 -1.10 15.92 15.91
C ASP A 6 -1.65 14.48 16.08
N THR A 7 -0.90 13.51 15.54
CA THR A 7 -1.21 12.07 15.59
C THR A 7 -1.43 11.52 16.99
N VAL A 8 -0.82 12.12 18.02
CA VAL A 8 -1.05 11.75 19.42
C VAL A 8 -2.42 12.21 19.89
N ASP A 9 -2.74 13.50 19.69
CA ASP A 9 -4.01 14.08 20.15
C ASP A 9 -5.21 13.51 19.39
N SER A 10 -5.01 13.05 18.16
CA SER A 10 -6.05 12.32 17.42
C SER A 10 -6.42 11.00 18.10
N ASN A 11 -5.46 10.22 18.60
CA ASN A 11 -5.72 8.93 19.25
C ASN A 11 -6.35 9.12 20.64
N THR A 12 -5.83 10.06 21.43
CA THR A 12 -6.32 10.31 22.80
C THR A 12 -7.72 10.91 22.82
N ARG A 13 -8.06 11.76 21.84
CA ARG A 13 -9.41 12.37 21.69
C ARG A 13 -10.47 11.36 21.22
N LEU A 14 -10.02 10.23 20.65
CA LEU A 14 -10.84 9.08 20.27
C LEU A 14 -10.91 7.98 21.35
N GLY A 15 -10.33 8.20 22.54
CA GLY A 15 -10.38 7.28 23.67
C GLY A 15 -9.44 6.07 23.57
N PHE A 16 -8.46 6.12 22.66
CA PHE A 16 -7.44 5.08 22.51
C PHE A 16 -6.13 5.47 23.17
N ASP A 17 -5.31 4.47 23.49
CA ASP A 17 -3.93 4.73 23.88
C ASP A 17 -3.16 5.40 22.72
N PRO A 18 -2.22 6.32 23.02
CA PRO A 18 -1.50 7.10 22.01
C PRO A 18 -0.81 6.28 20.90
N ASP A 19 -0.48 5.03 21.20
CA ASP A 19 0.20 4.09 20.30
C ASP A 19 -0.26 2.64 20.54
N LEU A 20 -1.01 2.07 19.59
CA LEU A 20 -1.56 0.71 19.66
C LEU A 20 -0.68 -0.34 18.94
N ARG A 21 0.56 -0.02 18.57
CA ARG A 21 1.40 -0.90 17.75
C ARG A 21 2.07 -1.98 18.57
N THR A 22 1.75 -3.25 18.29
CA THR A 22 2.46 -4.41 18.84
C THR A 22 3.53 -4.92 17.88
N TYR A 23 4.77 -5.05 18.35
CA TYR A 23 5.92 -5.49 17.56
C TYR A 23 6.26 -6.98 17.74
N ASP A 24 5.40 -7.75 18.42
CA ASP A 24 5.67 -9.13 18.85
C ASP A 24 5.87 -10.11 17.68
N ALA A 25 5.22 -9.84 16.54
CA ALA A 25 5.33 -10.69 15.35
C ALA A 25 6.71 -10.63 14.67
N ILE A 26 7.52 -9.60 14.97
CA ILE A 26 8.84 -9.39 14.35
C ILE A 26 9.77 -10.59 14.62
N ALA A 27 9.66 -11.17 15.82
CA ALA A 27 10.50 -12.29 16.23
C ALA A 27 10.37 -13.50 15.31
N GLN A 28 9.13 -13.88 15.01
CA GLN A 28 8.81 -15.06 14.24
C GLN A 28 9.23 -14.92 12.77
N VAL A 29 9.17 -13.69 12.25
CA VAL A 29 9.61 -13.36 10.89
C VAL A 29 11.12 -13.53 10.74
N PHE A 30 11.92 -13.00 11.68
CA PHE A 30 13.38 -13.11 11.60
C PHE A 30 13.88 -14.56 11.72
N VAL A 31 13.25 -15.36 12.58
CA VAL A 31 13.57 -16.79 12.71
C VAL A 31 13.26 -17.55 11.41
N LYS A 32 12.08 -17.33 10.81
CA LYS A 32 11.73 -17.95 9.52
C LYS A 32 12.65 -17.55 8.37
N LEU A 33 13.13 -16.30 8.37
CA LEU A 33 14.04 -15.78 7.34
C LEU A 33 15.51 -16.13 7.60
N GLY A 34 15.84 -16.80 8.72
CA GLY A 34 17.22 -17.19 9.05
C GLY A 34 18.16 -16.01 9.32
N VAL A 35 17.62 -14.86 9.71
CA VAL A 35 18.40 -13.63 9.95
C VAL A 35 19.19 -13.76 11.26
N LYS A 36 20.51 -13.60 11.19
CA LYS A 36 21.41 -13.78 12.35
C LYS A 36 21.69 -12.50 13.14
N SER A 37 21.54 -11.35 12.51
CA SER A 37 21.75 -10.03 13.10
C SER A 37 21.13 -8.95 12.22
N VAL A 38 20.79 -7.80 12.79
CA VAL A 38 20.27 -6.64 12.05
C VAL A 38 21.01 -5.36 12.39
N ARG A 39 21.06 -4.45 11.41
CA ARG A 39 21.41 -3.05 11.64
C ARG A 39 20.12 -2.24 11.53
N LEU A 40 19.65 -1.68 12.65
CA LEU A 40 18.36 -1.01 12.72
C LEU A 40 18.52 0.50 12.53
N PHE A 41 17.90 1.00 11.45
CA PHE A 41 17.79 2.42 11.15
C PHE A 41 16.40 2.93 11.58
N SER A 42 16.23 3.21 12.87
CA SER A 42 14.94 3.63 13.41
C SER A 42 15.09 4.59 14.57
N ASN A 43 14.37 5.71 14.53
CA ASN A 43 14.37 6.68 15.62
C ASN A 43 13.35 6.34 16.73
N ASN A 44 12.59 5.23 16.57
CA ASN A 44 11.63 4.74 17.57
C ASN A 44 12.35 3.81 18.57
N LYS A 45 12.42 4.23 19.84
CA LYS A 45 13.08 3.50 20.94
C LYS A 45 12.40 2.18 21.28
N GLU A 46 11.08 2.09 21.17
CA GLU A 46 10.34 0.86 21.41
C GLU A 46 10.65 -0.18 20.34
N LYS A 47 10.72 0.23 19.07
CA LYS A 47 11.14 -0.64 17.97
C LYS A 47 12.56 -1.16 18.17
N LEU A 48 13.47 -0.31 18.65
CA LEU A 48 14.82 -0.71 19.03
C LEU A 48 14.80 -1.75 20.15
N ARG A 49 14.00 -1.54 21.21
CA ARG A 49 13.88 -2.45 22.34
C ARG A 49 13.37 -3.83 21.92
N VAL A 50 12.29 -3.88 21.14
CA VAL A 50 11.67 -5.16 20.73
C VAL A 50 12.53 -5.91 19.71
N VAL A 51 13.19 -5.22 18.79
CA VAL A 51 14.09 -5.89 17.84
C VAL A 51 15.34 -6.41 18.57
N SER A 52 15.90 -5.63 19.49
CA SER A 52 17.11 -6.03 20.23
C SER A 52 16.86 -7.16 21.22
N SER A 53 15.63 -7.36 21.70
CA SER A 53 15.28 -8.47 22.59
C SER A 53 15.20 -9.81 21.87
N VAL A 54 15.11 -9.82 20.54
CA VAL A 54 14.94 -11.04 19.75
C VAL A 54 16.20 -11.44 18.98
N LEU A 55 16.99 -10.48 18.52
CA LEU A 55 18.21 -10.75 17.77
C LEU A 55 19.27 -9.68 18.03
N PRO A 56 20.56 -10.01 17.84
CA PRO A 56 21.63 -9.02 17.91
C PRO A 56 21.37 -7.86 16.93
N ALA A 57 21.14 -6.67 17.48
CA ALA A 57 20.84 -5.47 16.73
C ALA A 57 21.92 -4.41 16.96
N THR A 58 22.43 -3.82 15.87
CA THR A 58 23.27 -2.63 15.90
C THR A 58 22.44 -1.41 15.52
N TYR A 59 22.58 -0.31 16.25
CA TYR A 59 21.84 0.92 15.99
C TYR A 59 22.58 1.83 15.01
N ALA A 60 21.84 2.42 14.06
CA ALA A 60 22.30 3.57 13.29
C ALA A 60 21.20 4.65 13.25
N PRO A 61 21.50 5.91 13.57
CA PRO A 61 20.50 6.98 13.59
C PRO A 61 19.97 7.26 12.18
N LEU A 62 18.65 7.38 12.04
CA LEU A 62 18.03 7.80 10.79
C LEU A 62 17.94 9.33 10.79
N ARG A 63 18.90 10.00 10.16
CA ARG A 63 18.89 11.46 10.03
C ARG A 63 17.70 11.86 9.15
N THR A 64 16.70 12.50 9.74
CA THR A 64 15.52 12.97 9.01
C THR A 64 15.69 14.46 8.77
N ILE A 65 15.65 14.89 7.51
CA ILE A 65 15.73 16.31 7.17
C ILE A 65 14.33 16.92 7.38
N ALA A 66 14.26 17.95 8.21
CA ALA A 66 13.02 18.70 8.41
C ALA A 66 12.77 19.62 7.21
N LEU A 67 11.74 19.31 6.45
CA LEU A 67 11.16 20.17 5.41
C LEU A 67 10.04 21.02 6.03
N ALA A 68 9.73 22.17 5.42
CA ALA A 68 8.67 23.06 5.91
C ALA A 68 7.31 22.37 6.12
N THR A 69 7.02 21.30 5.38
CA THR A 69 5.78 20.51 5.47
C THR A 69 5.77 19.44 6.56
N ASN A 70 6.92 19.00 7.07
CA ASN A 70 7.02 17.90 8.04
C ASN A 70 7.62 18.30 9.40
N ARG A 71 8.02 19.57 9.55
CA ARG A 71 8.68 20.11 10.75
C ARG A 71 7.84 19.90 12.02
N ASP A 72 6.55 20.24 11.98
CA ASP A 72 5.67 20.11 13.14
C ASP A 72 5.44 18.63 13.53
N TYR A 73 5.33 17.76 12.53
CA TYR A 73 5.20 16.31 12.74
C TYR A 73 6.46 15.69 13.38
N LEU A 74 7.64 16.10 12.93
CA LEU A 74 8.91 15.62 13.48
C LEU A 74 9.13 16.13 14.91
N ARG A 75 8.77 17.39 15.18
CA ARG A 75 8.81 17.97 16.53
C ARG A 75 7.91 17.20 17.48
N THR A 76 6.67 16.89 17.09
CA THR A 76 5.79 16.17 18.01
C THR A 76 6.23 14.73 18.28
N LYS A 77 6.82 14.07 17.28
CA LYS A 77 7.43 12.74 17.47
C LYS A 77 8.63 12.75 18.43
N GLU A 78 9.39 13.83 18.45
CA GLU A 78 10.51 14.01 19.37
C GLU A 78 10.03 14.30 20.79
N GLU A 79 9.12 15.26 20.94
CA GLU A 79 8.65 15.76 22.23
C GLU A 79 7.74 14.78 22.97
N ARG A 80 6.90 14.02 22.25
CA ARG A 80 5.86 13.17 22.86
C ARG A 80 6.07 11.67 22.74
N MET A 81 6.91 11.18 21.81
CA MET A 81 7.15 9.74 21.61
C MET A 81 8.59 9.31 21.96
N GLU A 82 9.34 10.16 22.66
CA GLU A 82 10.73 9.93 23.10
C GLU A 82 11.69 9.49 21.97
N HIS A 83 11.43 9.84 20.71
CA HIS A 83 12.29 9.46 19.60
C HIS A 83 13.69 10.09 19.71
N LEU A 84 14.73 9.35 19.30
CA LEU A 84 16.10 9.89 19.23
C LEU A 84 16.24 10.70 17.95
N THR A 85 15.80 11.96 17.96
CA THR A 85 16.11 12.90 16.88
C THR A 85 17.45 13.55 17.22
N THR A 86 18.46 13.36 16.38
CA THR A 86 19.59 14.31 16.37
C THR A 86 19.13 15.46 15.51
N THR A 87 18.62 16.51 16.14
CA THR A 87 18.50 17.82 15.52
C THR A 87 19.93 18.26 15.23
N ALA A 88 20.42 17.97 14.02
CA ALA A 88 21.68 18.53 13.57
C ALA A 88 21.49 20.05 13.57
N GLU A 89 22.43 20.73 14.23
CA GLU A 89 22.54 22.19 14.30
C GLU A 89 22.22 22.83 12.94
N GLU A 90 21.54 23.97 12.99
CA GLU A 90 21.24 24.79 11.82
C GLU A 90 22.53 25.00 11.01
N ILE A 91 22.63 24.33 9.85
CA ILE A 91 23.72 24.58 8.92
C ILE A 91 23.29 25.79 8.08
N GLU A 92 23.81 26.98 8.41
CA GLU A 92 23.65 28.23 7.63
C GLU A 92 24.48 28.26 6.33
N HIS A 93 25.04 27.13 5.90
CA HIS A 93 25.77 27.04 4.64
C HIS A 93 25.17 25.96 3.73
N GLU A 94 24.57 26.42 2.63
CA GLU A 94 24.26 25.65 1.44
C GLU A 94 25.57 25.12 0.84
N GLU A 95 26.09 24.03 1.38
CA GLU A 95 26.85 23.11 0.53
C GLU A 95 25.82 22.18 -0.11
N GLU A 96 25.71 22.26 -1.44
CA GLU A 96 24.95 21.31 -2.25
C GLU A 96 25.44 19.89 -1.95
N VAL A 97 24.77 19.21 -1.03
CA VAL A 97 24.93 17.78 -0.84
C VAL A 97 24.38 17.13 -2.10
N GLU A 98 25.28 16.61 -2.93
CA GLU A 98 24.94 15.85 -4.12
C GLU A 98 24.06 14.67 -3.70
N VAL A 99 22.75 14.82 -3.88
CA VAL A 99 21.77 13.79 -3.57
C VAL A 99 22.13 12.60 -4.46
N PRO A 100 22.46 11.41 -3.91
CA PRO A 100 22.73 10.25 -4.73
C PRO A 100 21.51 10.08 -5.62
N GLN A 101 21.69 10.17 -6.93
CA GLN A 101 20.62 10.05 -7.91
C GLN A 101 19.73 8.88 -7.48
N ARG A 102 18.43 9.19 -7.24
CA ARG A 102 17.37 8.27 -6.81
C ARG A 102 17.78 6.83 -7.06
N ALA A 103 17.89 6.03 -5.99
CA ALA A 103 18.00 4.58 -6.06
C ALA A 103 17.20 4.13 -7.28
N SER A 104 17.91 3.58 -8.26
CA SER A 104 17.48 3.42 -9.65
C SER A 104 15.98 3.22 -9.71
N ARG A 105 15.25 4.12 -10.39
CA ARG A 105 13.87 3.83 -10.83
C ARG A 105 13.88 2.36 -11.21
N ILE A 106 13.08 1.51 -10.54
CA ILE A 106 12.89 0.13 -10.98
C ILE A 106 12.67 0.27 -12.48
N GLU A 107 13.59 -0.26 -13.28
CA GLU A 107 13.43 -0.27 -14.72
C GLU A 107 12.31 -1.27 -14.96
N TRP A 108 11.09 -0.75 -14.93
CA TRP A 108 9.90 -1.50 -15.25
C TRP A 108 10.12 -2.05 -16.65
N PRO A 109 9.95 -3.35 -16.87
CA PRO A 109 10.07 -3.91 -18.20
C PRO A 109 9.14 -3.13 -19.13
N ARG A 110 9.64 -2.75 -20.31
CA ARG A 110 8.75 -2.26 -21.37
C ARG A 110 7.78 -3.39 -21.64
N PHE A 111 6.51 -3.21 -21.27
CA PHE A 111 5.51 -4.26 -21.41
C PHE A 111 5.49 -4.71 -22.87
N GLY A 112 5.79 -5.98 -23.07
CA GLY A 112 5.89 -6.59 -24.40
C GLY A 112 4.51 -6.89 -24.99
N ASN A 113 4.45 -7.88 -25.88
CA ASN A 113 3.21 -8.36 -26.44
C ASN A 113 2.59 -9.43 -25.54
N TYR A 114 1.42 -9.16 -24.97
CA TYR A 114 0.63 -10.08 -24.14
C TYR A 114 -0.58 -10.66 -24.89
N ALA A 115 -0.53 -10.72 -26.22
CA ALA A 115 -1.54 -11.41 -27.01
C ALA A 115 -1.68 -12.87 -26.55
N GLY A 116 -2.92 -13.31 -26.32
CA GLY A 116 -3.24 -14.65 -25.81
C GLY A 116 -3.33 -14.73 -24.28
N PHE A 117 -2.94 -13.68 -23.56
CA PHE A 117 -3.22 -13.55 -22.13
C PHE A 117 -4.51 -12.79 -21.88
N HIS A 118 -5.14 -13.09 -20.75
CA HIS A 118 -6.40 -12.51 -20.32
C HIS A 118 -6.29 -11.98 -18.89
N VAL A 119 -6.71 -10.74 -18.67
CA VAL A 119 -6.85 -10.13 -17.35
C VAL A 119 -8.31 -9.82 -17.08
N MET A 120 -8.81 -10.25 -15.92
CA MET A 120 -10.14 -9.86 -15.45
C MET A 120 -10.04 -8.73 -14.43
N LEU A 121 -10.77 -7.65 -14.68
CA LEU A 121 -10.97 -6.55 -13.74
C LEU A 121 -12.26 -6.81 -12.97
N VAL A 122 -12.19 -6.95 -11.65
CA VAL A 122 -13.36 -7.11 -10.79
C VAL A 122 -13.54 -5.79 -10.05
N ALA A 123 -14.54 -5.01 -10.45
CA ALA A 123 -14.69 -3.62 -10.02
C ALA A 123 -16.00 -3.39 -9.27
N THR A 124 -15.98 -2.59 -8.21
CA THR A 124 -17.20 -2.23 -7.49
C THR A 124 -18.07 -1.26 -8.26
N ALA A 125 -19.38 -1.47 -8.27
CA ALA A 125 -20.36 -0.50 -8.77
C ALA A 125 -20.46 0.76 -7.88
N TRP A 126 -20.06 0.63 -6.62
CA TRP A 126 -19.98 1.74 -5.67
C TRP A 126 -18.83 2.70 -5.98
N ASN A 127 -19.02 4.00 -5.69
CA ASN A 127 -18.07 5.06 -6.04
C ASN A 127 -17.64 5.03 -7.52
N LYS A 128 -18.62 4.87 -8.42
CA LYS A 128 -18.39 4.58 -9.85
C LYS A 128 -17.50 5.58 -10.57
N GLU A 129 -17.53 6.85 -10.18
CA GLU A 129 -16.61 7.85 -10.74
C GLU A 129 -15.14 7.54 -10.39
N CYS A 130 -14.85 7.27 -9.12
CA CYS A 130 -13.52 6.90 -8.64
C CYS A 130 -13.07 5.55 -9.22
N THR A 131 -13.92 4.53 -9.08
CA THR A 131 -13.62 3.18 -9.58
C THR A 131 -13.49 3.16 -11.10
N GLY A 132 -14.32 3.92 -11.81
CA GLY A 132 -14.29 4.04 -13.27
C GLY A 132 -12.98 4.61 -13.80
N GLN A 133 -12.42 5.63 -13.14
CA GLN A 133 -11.09 6.14 -13.52
C GLN A 133 -10.01 5.07 -13.39
N MET A 134 -10.02 4.31 -12.29
CA MET A 134 -9.04 3.24 -12.08
C MET A 134 -9.22 2.07 -13.06
N VAL A 135 -10.47 1.72 -13.40
CA VAL A 135 -10.78 0.73 -14.45
C VAL A 135 -10.22 1.21 -15.79
N GLN A 136 -10.50 2.45 -16.18
CA GLN A 136 -10.00 3.03 -17.44
C GLN A 136 -8.48 2.95 -17.52
N GLY A 137 -7.78 3.36 -16.45
CA GLY A 137 -6.32 3.28 -16.40
C GLY A 137 -5.76 1.85 -16.49
N CYS A 138 -6.50 0.86 -16.00
CA CYS A 138 -6.15 -0.55 -16.19
C CYS A 138 -6.34 -0.96 -17.65
N GLU A 139 -7.50 -0.65 -18.24
CA GLU A 139 -7.83 -0.98 -19.63
C GLU A 139 -6.80 -0.39 -20.61
N ASP A 140 -6.44 0.88 -20.45
CA ASP A 140 -5.47 1.55 -21.32
C ASP A 140 -4.15 0.77 -21.40
N VAL A 141 -3.60 0.38 -20.25
CA VAL A 141 -2.36 -0.40 -20.17
C VAL A 141 -2.51 -1.80 -20.75
N LEU A 142 -3.62 -2.49 -20.45
CA LEU A 142 -3.85 -3.86 -20.91
C LEU A 142 -4.06 -3.91 -22.43
N ILE A 143 -4.77 -2.93 -22.99
CA ILE A 143 -4.99 -2.76 -24.42
C ILE A 143 -3.67 -2.43 -25.13
N GLU A 144 -2.88 -1.50 -24.59
CA GLU A 144 -1.54 -1.17 -25.11
C GLU A 144 -0.64 -2.42 -25.16
N ALA A 145 -0.72 -3.26 -24.12
CA ALA A 145 -0.01 -4.54 -24.04
C ALA A 145 -0.62 -5.67 -24.91
N LYS A 146 -1.73 -5.42 -25.62
CA LYS A 146 -2.50 -6.41 -26.40
C LYS A 146 -3.03 -7.59 -25.57
N CYS A 147 -3.21 -7.39 -24.27
CA CYS A 147 -3.82 -8.36 -23.37
C CYS A 147 -5.35 -8.26 -23.47
N ALA A 148 -6.03 -9.40 -23.52
CA ALA A 148 -7.49 -9.41 -23.48
C ALA A 148 -7.96 -8.95 -22.09
N VAL A 149 -8.97 -8.09 -22.03
CA VAL A 149 -9.54 -7.58 -20.79
C VAL A 149 -11.02 -7.93 -20.67
N THR A 150 -11.49 -8.27 -19.47
CA THR A 150 -12.91 -8.42 -19.18
C THR A 150 -13.24 -7.81 -17.84
N ILE A 151 -14.26 -6.97 -17.80
CA ILE A 151 -14.72 -6.33 -16.57
C ILE A 151 -15.89 -7.12 -16.00
N LEU A 152 -15.80 -7.47 -14.71
CA LEU A 152 -16.88 -8.01 -13.90
C LEU A 152 -17.24 -6.98 -12.84
N GLU A 153 -18.40 -6.36 -12.98
CA GLU A 153 -18.91 -5.42 -11.97
C GLU A 153 -19.53 -6.20 -10.80
N VAL A 154 -19.20 -5.81 -9.56
CA VAL A 154 -19.77 -6.36 -8.32
C VAL A 154 -20.45 -5.25 -7.50
N PRO A 155 -21.50 -5.55 -6.73
CA PRO A 155 -22.32 -4.50 -6.11
C PRO A 155 -21.55 -3.67 -5.07
N GLY A 156 -20.68 -4.29 -4.27
CA GLY A 156 -19.88 -3.61 -3.26
C GLY A 156 -18.49 -4.21 -3.08
N ALA A 157 -17.70 -3.56 -2.22
CA ALA A 157 -16.31 -3.94 -2.01
C ALA A 157 -16.14 -5.27 -1.24
N LEU A 158 -17.11 -5.65 -0.39
CA LEU A 158 -17.15 -6.98 0.23
C LEU A 158 -17.34 -8.10 -0.80
N ASP A 159 -17.99 -7.79 -1.93
CA ASP A 159 -18.25 -8.75 -3.01
C ASP A 159 -17.05 -8.92 -3.95
N LEU A 160 -16.00 -8.09 -3.82
CA LEU A 160 -14.78 -8.20 -4.64
C LEU A 160 -14.14 -9.59 -4.50
N VAL A 161 -14.08 -10.13 -3.29
CA VAL A 161 -13.48 -11.46 -3.05
C VAL A 161 -14.25 -12.54 -3.79
N THR A 162 -15.57 -12.56 -3.67
CA THR A 162 -16.44 -13.51 -4.37
C THR A 162 -16.39 -13.31 -5.88
N GLY A 163 -16.35 -12.06 -6.35
CA GLY A 163 -16.17 -11.73 -7.77
C GLY A 163 -14.85 -12.25 -8.33
N CYS A 164 -13.74 -12.06 -7.60
CA CYS A 164 -12.44 -12.61 -7.96
C CYS A 164 -12.46 -14.14 -7.97
N GLN A 165 -13.05 -14.79 -6.97
CA GLN A 165 -13.19 -16.25 -6.96
C GLN A 165 -14.01 -16.76 -8.15
N ALA A 166 -15.12 -16.09 -8.47
CA ALA A 166 -15.95 -16.43 -9.63
C ALA A 166 -15.18 -16.26 -10.94
N ALA A 167 -14.40 -15.18 -11.08
CA ALA A 167 -13.52 -14.93 -12.22
C ALA A 167 -12.48 -16.06 -12.39
N ILE A 168 -11.77 -16.42 -11.31
CA ILE A 168 -10.74 -17.48 -11.32
C ILE A 168 -11.33 -18.84 -11.68
N ARG A 169 -12.56 -19.13 -11.27
CA ARG A 169 -13.23 -20.43 -11.49
C ARG A 169 -13.89 -20.56 -12.87
N ARG A 170 -13.82 -19.54 -13.73
CA ARG A 170 -14.39 -19.62 -15.08
C ARG A 170 -13.72 -20.74 -15.86
N LYS A 171 -14.53 -21.59 -16.51
CA LYS A 171 -14.04 -22.65 -17.40
C LYS A 171 -13.70 -22.11 -18.79
N GLU A 172 -14.51 -21.18 -19.27
CA GLU A 172 -14.33 -20.54 -20.56
C GLU A 172 -13.56 -19.24 -20.38
N ASN A 173 -12.45 -19.11 -21.10
CA ASN A 173 -11.55 -17.96 -21.04
C ASN A 173 -11.15 -17.58 -19.60
N PRO A 174 -10.47 -18.48 -18.87
CA PRO A 174 -9.99 -18.19 -17.52
C PRO A 174 -8.95 -17.07 -17.55
N PRO A 175 -8.95 -16.17 -16.55
CA PRO A 175 -7.94 -15.13 -16.46
C PRO A 175 -6.56 -15.70 -16.11
N ASN A 176 -5.53 -15.09 -16.68
CA ASN A 176 -4.14 -15.26 -16.25
C ASN A 176 -3.80 -14.38 -15.05
N ALA A 177 -4.53 -13.29 -14.83
CA ALA A 177 -4.50 -12.51 -13.58
C ALA A 177 -5.84 -11.81 -13.34
N VAL A 178 -6.11 -11.49 -12.08
CA VAL A 178 -7.30 -10.73 -11.68
C VAL A 178 -6.87 -9.46 -10.96
N VAL A 179 -7.53 -8.33 -11.26
CA VAL A 179 -7.35 -7.07 -10.53
C VAL A 179 -8.66 -6.70 -9.83
N ALA A 180 -8.64 -6.67 -8.50
CA ALA A 180 -9.77 -6.22 -7.68
C ALA A 180 -9.70 -4.70 -7.53
N LEU A 181 -10.75 -3.97 -7.95
CA LEU A 181 -10.78 -2.52 -7.99
C LEU A 181 -11.93 -1.98 -7.13
N GLY A 182 -11.61 -1.16 -6.13
CA GLY A 182 -12.63 -0.57 -5.28
C GLY A 182 -12.14 0.63 -4.47
N THR A 183 -13.07 1.51 -4.12
CA THR A 183 -12.78 2.72 -3.34
C THR A 183 -13.66 2.75 -2.12
N TYR A 184 -13.05 2.71 -0.93
CA TYR A 184 -13.70 2.97 0.34
C TYR A 184 -13.55 4.43 0.71
N VAL A 185 -14.64 5.05 1.15
CA VAL A 185 -14.64 6.41 1.71
C VAL A 185 -15.11 6.31 3.15
N ARG A 186 -14.31 6.85 4.08
CA ARG A 186 -14.63 6.86 5.51
C ARG A 186 -16.05 7.41 5.72
N GLY A 187 -16.87 6.63 6.43
CA GLY A 187 -18.19 7.08 6.91
C GLY A 187 -18.11 7.59 8.34
N ASP A 188 -19.27 7.90 8.92
CA ASP A 188 -19.38 8.45 10.27
C ASP A 188 -18.95 7.47 11.38
N THR A 189 -18.87 6.18 11.05
CA THR A 189 -18.44 5.11 11.98
C THR A 189 -17.26 4.34 11.41
N ASP A 190 -16.54 3.64 12.28
CA ASP A 190 -15.39 2.81 11.90
C ASP A 190 -15.75 1.58 11.05
N THR A 191 -17.04 1.34 10.81
CA THR A 191 -17.55 0.22 10.00
C THR A 191 -16.87 0.14 8.63
N THR A 192 -16.71 1.27 7.93
CA THR A 192 -16.04 1.31 6.63
C THR A 192 -14.58 0.83 6.72
N GLN A 193 -13.88 1.25 7.78
CA GLN A 193 -12.47 0.87 7.98
C GLN A 193 -12.35 -0.62 8.32
N MET A 194 -13.25 -1.16 9.14
CA MET A 194 -13.30 -2.60 9.42
C MET A 194 -13.59 -3.42 8.16
N GLN A 195 -14.55 -2.98 7.35
CA GLN A 195 -14.87 -3.61 6.07
C GLN A 195 -13.68 -3.57 5.10
N TYR A 196 -13.00 -2.43 5.00
CA TYR A 196 -11.78 -2.31 4.19
C TYR A 196 -10.72 -3.32 4.62
N GLN A 197 -10.42 -3.39 5.92
CA GLN A 197 -9.42 -4.34 6.45
C GLN A 197 -9.82 -5.79 6.19
N ALA A 198 -11.10 -6.13 6.35
CA ALA A 198 -11.62 -7.46 6.05
C ALA A 198 -11.46 -7.80 4.56
N THR A 199 -11.81 -6.88 3.65
CA THR A 199 -11.66 -7.06 2.21
C THR A 199 -10.21 -7.24 1.80
N ILE A 200 -9.29 -6.39 2.28
CA ILE A 200 -7.85 -6.52 1.99
C ILE A 200 -7.31 -7.87 2.47
N SER A 201 -7.64 -8.25 3.71
CA SER A 201 -7.18 -9.52 4.28
C SER A 201 -7.70 -10.72 3.48
N ALA A 202 -8.97 -10.68 3.06
CA ALA A 202 -9.59 -11.74 2.27
C ALA A 202 -9.02 -11.81 0.84
N LEU A 203 -8.75 -10.68 0.19
CA LEU A 203 -8.08 -10.64 -1.12
C LEU A 203 -6.65 -11.19 -1.04
N GLN A 204 -5.92 -10.87 0.03
CA GLN A 204 -4.58 -11.43 0.28
C GLN A 204 -4.63 -12.94 0.48
N GLN A 205 -5.57 -13.43 1.31
CA GLN A 205 -5.76 -14.87 1.49
C GLN A 205 -6.12 -15.57 0.18
N LEU A 206 -7.00 -14.96 -0.62
CA LEU A 206 -7.35 -15.46 -1.95
C LEU A 206 -6.11 -15.55 -2.84
N ASN A 207 -5.29 -14.51 -2.89
CA ASN A 207 -4.04 -14.49 -3.66
C ASN A 207 -3.07 -15.61 -3.23
N VAL A 208 -2.92 -15.85 -1.92
CA VAL A 208 -2.06 -16.94 -1.39
C VAL A 208 -2.59 -18.33 -1.79
N SER A 209 -3.90 -18.50 -1.82
CA SER A 209 -4.54 -19.79 -2.12
C SER A 209 -4.76 -20.07 -3.61
N SER A 210 -4.59 -19.05 -4.47
CA SER A 210 -4.91 -19.10 -5.89
C SER A 210 -3.67 -19.39 -6.74
N THR A 211 -3.85 -20.12 -7.84
CA THR A 211 -2.83 -20.26 -8.90
C THR A 211 -2.85 -19.08 -9.87
N VAL A 212 -3.91 -18.27 -9.85
CA VAL A 212 -4.06 -17.04 -10.64
C VAL A 212 -3.74 -15.86 -9.71
N PRO A 213 -2.77 -14.99 -10.05
CA PRO A 213 -2.45 -13.79 -9.28
C PRO A 213 -3.66 -12.88 -9.10
N VAL A 214 -3.88 -12.42 -7.87
CA VAL A 214 -4.93 -11.45 -7.51
C VAL A 214 -4.27 -10.15 -7.04
N ILE A 215 -4.37 -9.12 -7.86
CA ILE A 215 -3.87 -7.78 -7.57
C ILE A 215 -4.94 -7.00 -6.81
N SER A 216 -4.59 -6.49 -5.63
CA SER A 216 -5.49 -5.72 -4.77
C SER A 216 -5.39 -4.22 -5.06
N GLY A 217 -6.19 -3.72 -5.99
CA GLY A 217 -6.38 -2.30 -6.29
C GLY A 217 -7.53 -1.67 -5.49
N VAL A 218 -7.52 -1.87 -4.17
CA VAL A 218 -8.55 -1.33 -3.27
C VAL A 218 -7.95 -0.22 -2.41
N VAL A 219 -8.55 0.97 -2.50
CA VAL A 219 -8.08 2.17 -1.79
C VAL A 219 -9.04 2.56 -0.68
N PHE A 220 -8.48 3.09 0.41
CA PHE A 220 -9.22 3.71 1.50
C PHE A 220 -8.93 5.21 1.52
N CYS A 221 -9.99 6.01 1.51
CA CYS A 221 -9.95 7.46 1.43
C CYS A 221 -10.70 8.08 2.62
N ASN A 222 -10.19 9.20 3.13
CA ASN A 222 -10.77 9.84 4.31
C ASN A 222 -12.00 10.72 4.00
N SER A 223 -12.16 11.12 2.74
CA SER A 223 -13.29 11.94 2.27
C SER A 223 -13.57 11.66 0.79
N GLN A 224 -14.71 12.15 0.28
CA GLN A 224 -15.05 12.04 -1.13
C GLN A 224 -14.06 12.80 -2.03
N GLU A 225 -13.57 13.95 -1.57
CA GLU A 225 -12.56 14.73 -2.29
C GLU A 225 -11.22 13.98 -2.38
N ASP A 226 -10.80 13.34 -1.28
CA ASP A 226 -9.61 12.48 -1.25
C ASP A 226 -9.75 11.29 -2.22
N ALA A 227 -10.97 10.71 -2.28
CA ALA A 227 -11.28 9.61 -3.19
C ALA A 227 -11.10 9.99 -4.65
N LEU A 228 -11.61 11.15 -5.06
CA LEU A 228 -11.47 11.66 -6.43
C LEU A 228 -10.02 11.99 -6.79
N LYS A 229 -9.24 12.51 -5.85
CA LYS A 229 -7.82 12.84 -6.09
C LYS A 229 -6.92 11.61 -6.18
N ARG A 230 -7.24 10.53 -5.46
CA ARG A 230 -6.38 9.34 -5.37
C ARG A 230 -6.77 8.23 -6.34
N SER A 231 -8.07 8.08 -6.62
CA SER A 231 -8.60 7.02 -7.48
C SER A 231 -8.50 7.41 -8.95
N THR A 232 -7.26 7.54 -9.42
CA THR A 232 -6.95 8.07 -10.76
C THR A 232 -6.70 6.95 -11.77
N ALA A 233 -6.80 7.29 -13.06
CA ALA A 233 -6.37 6.40 -14.14
C ALA A 233 -4.89 5.99 -13.98
N SER A 234 -4.02 6.91 -13.59
CA SER A 234 -2.60 6.58 -13.35
C SER A 234 -2.43 5.50 -12.28
N LEU A 235 -3.25 5.49 -11.23
CA LEU A 235 -3.19 4.46 -10.20
C LEU A 235 -3.69 3.11 -10.74
N GLY A 236 -4.77 3.12 -11.52
CA GLY A 236 -5.25 1.97 -12.27
C GLY A 236 -4.16 1.35 -13.15
N SER A 237 -3.46 2.20 -13.91
CA SER A 237 -2.36 1.77 -14.77
C SER A 237 -1.28 1.03 -14.00
N GLU A 238 -0.90 1.47 -12.79
CA GLU A 238 0.10 0.77 -11.97
C GLU A 238 -0.37 -0.65 -11.57
N TRP A 239 -1.66 -0.84 -11.29
CA TRP A 239 -2.18 -2.18 -10.96
C TRP A 239 -2.24 -3.10 -12.18
N ALA A 240 -2.58 -2.60 -13.36
CA ALA A 240 -2.51 -3.37 -14.60
C ALA A 240 -1.08 -3.79 -14.93
N LYS A 241 -0.10 -2.88 -14.76
CA LYS A 241 1.32 -3.18 -14.90
C LYS A 241 1.77 -4.30 -13.96
N ASN A 242 1.33 -4.27 -12.70
CA ASN A 242 1.58 -5.36 -11.76
C ASN A 242 0.97 -6.69 -12.21
N ALA A 243 -0.25 -6.67 -12.75
CA ALA A 243 -0.89 -7.87 -13.27
C ALA A 243 -0.08 -8.48 -14.43
N LEU A 244 0.33 -7.66 -15.41
CA LEU A 244 1.18 -8.10 -16.52
C LEU A 244 2.52 -8.66 -16.04
N GLN A 245 3.14 -8.02 -15.05
CA GLN A 245 4.38 -8.51 -14.46
C GLN A 245 4.20 -9.89 -13.84
N MET A 246 3.14 -10.09 -13.04
CA MET A 246 2.85 -11.39 -12.44
C MET A 246 2.60 -12.47 -13.49
N ILE A 247 1.91 -12.14 -14.58
CA ILE A 247 1.71 -13.05 -15.72
C ILE A 247 3.04 -13.48 -16.33
N SER A 248 3.98 -12.54 -16.54
CA SER A 248 5.29 -12.86 -17.12
C SER A 248 6.11 -13.80 -16.23
N MET A 249 6.01 -13.63 -14.91
CA MET A 249 6.72 -14.47 -13.94
C MET A 249 6.11 -15.88 -13.81
N SER A 250 4.80 -16.03 -14.00
CA SER A 250 4.14 -17.34 -13.96
C SER A 250 4.25 -18.13 -15.26
N SER A 251 4.63 -17.47 -16.36
CA SER A 251 4.74 -18.07 -17.70
C SER A 251 6.17 -18.45 -18.09
N SER A 252 7.13 -18.19 -17.20
CA SER A 252 8.55 -18.55 -17.33
C SER A 252 8.83 -19.88 -16.63
#